data_AF-A0A846D422-F1
#
_entry.id   AF-A0A846D422-F1
#
_cell.length_a   1.000
_cell.length_b   1.000
_cell.length_c   1.000
_cell.angle_alpha   90.00
_cell.angle_beta   90.00
_cell.angle_gamma   90.00
#
_symmetry.space_group_name_H-M   'P 1'
#
loop_
_entity.id
_entity.type
_entity.pdbx_description
1 polymer ?
#
loop_
_entity_poly.entity_id
_entity_poly.type
_entity_poly.pdbx_seq_one_letter_code
_entity_poly.pdbx_strand_id
1 'polypeptide(L)'
;MGTLSGIWVASNGGQDIVVLQTGDTVLVHWKQENPYWNYAAGTVKNNVVKMSFGGSDQQTGDISGNYDSIIWGNGTSWSKIQ
;
A
#
# COMPACT_ATOMS: atom_id res chain seq x y z
N MET A 1 5.43 -1.24 17.65
CA MET A 1 4.39 -0.79 16.71
C MET A 1 4.84 -1.19 15.31
N GLY A 2 4.00 -1.87 14.54
CA GLY A 2 4.34 -2.27 13.17
C GLY A 2 4.38 -1.06 12.23
N THR A 3 5.07 -1.20 11.10
CA THR A 3 5.05 -0.20 10.02
C THR A 3 4.78 -0.89 8.69
N LEU A 4 4.18 -0.16 7.74
CA LEU A 4 3.98 -0.67 6.40
C LEU A 4 5.27 -0.72 5.56
N SER A 5 6.38 -0.19 6.06
CA SER A 5 7.64 -0.16 5.32
C SER A 5 8.09 -1.56 4.90
N GLY A 6 8.46 -1.74 3.64
CA GLY A 6 8.90 -3.02 3.08
C GLY A 6 8.60 -3.18 1.59
N ILE A 7 8.83 -4.38 1.08
CA ILE A 7 8.47 -4.78 -0.28
C ILE A 7 7.15 -5.56 -0.23
N TRP A 8 6.24 -5.24 -1.13
CA TRP A 8 4.87 -5.77 -1.16
C TRP A 8 4.50 -6.31 -2.54
N VAL A 9 3.54 -7.22 -2.54
CA VAL A 9 2.88 -7.74 -3.74
C VAL A 9 1.38 -7.49 -3.63
N ALA A 10 0.77 -7.09 -4.74
CA ALA A 10 -0.66 -6.98 -4.89
C ALA A 10 -1.26 -8.26 -5.49
N SER A 11 -2.43 -8.65 -5.01
CA SER A 11 -3.14 -9.87 -5.45
C SER A 11 -3.58 -9.84 -6.91
N ASN A 12 -3.60 -8.66 -7.54
CA ASN A 12 -3.89 -8.47 -8.96
C ASN A 12 -2.67 -8.63 -9.88
N GLY A 13 -1.55 -9.13 -9.35
CA GLY A 13 -0.33 -9.40 -10.12
C GLY A 13 0.69 -8.27 -10.12
N GLY A 14 0.40 -7.13 -9.49
CA GLY A 14 1.41 -6.08 -9.27
C GLY A 14 2.47 -6.54 -8.26
N GLN A 15 3.73 -6.65 -8.70
CA GLN A 15 4.84 -7.11 -7.85
C GLN A 15 5.79 -5.96 -7.48
N ASP A 16 6.69 -6.22 -6.54
CA ASP A 16 7.80 -5.32 -6.19
C ASP A 16 7.38 -3.90 -5.81
N ILE A 17 6.32 -3.78 -5.02
CA ILE A 17 5.80 -2.52 -4.53
C ILE A 17 6.64 -2.09 -3.31
N VAL A 18 7.43 -1.03 -3.45
CA VAL A 18 8.18 -0.45 -2.34
C VAL A 18 7.27 0.47 -1.57
N VAL A 19 7.09 0.19 -0.27
CA VAL A 19 6.30 0.99 0.65
C VAL A 19 7.24 1.57 1.71
N LEU A 20 7.11 2.87 1.97
CA LEU A 20 7.84 3.60 2.99
C LEU A 20 6.86 4.36 3.86
N GLN A 21 6.79 4.04 5.15
CA GLN A 21 5.98 4.78 6.12
C GLN A 21 6.88 5.63 7.03
N THR A 22 6.54 6.90 7.20
CA THR A 22 7.17 7.83 8.15
C THR A 22 6.08 8.56 8.94
N GLY A 23 5.96 8.23 10.23
CA GLY A 23 4.82 8.66 11.05
C GLY A 23 3.51 8.16 10.45
N ASP A 24 2.57 9.07 10.24
CA ASP A 24 1.27 8.78 9.62
C ASP A 24 1.32 8.85 8.10
N THR A 25 2.44 9.23 7.47
CA THR A 25 2.55 9.33 6.00
C THR A 25 3.09 8.03 5.42
N VAL A 26 2.54 7.61 4.28
CA VAL A 26 3.06 6.49 3.49
C VAL A 26 3.32 6.92 2.05
N LEU A 27 4.44 6.45 1.51
CA LEU A 27 4.85 6.62 0.12
C LEU A 27 4.99 5.24 -0.51
N VAL A 28 4.54 5.11 -1.75
CA VAL A 28 4.53 3.86 -2.50
C VAL A 28 5.12 4.07 -3.87
N HIS A 29 5.95 3.13 -4.30
CA HIS A 29 6.56 3.08 -5.62
C HIS A 29 6.51 1.67 -6.19
N TRP A 30 6.10 1.52 -7.45
CA TRP A 30 6.16 0.24 -8.17
C TRP A 30 7.50 0.15 -8.90
N LYS A 31 8.30 -0.89 -8.62
CA LYS A 31 9.59 -1.08 -9.32
C LYS A 31 9.39 -1.49 -10.78
N GLN A 32 8.40 -2.33 -11.05
CA GLN A 32 8.01 -2.63 -12.42
C GLN A 32 7.09 -1.52 -12.91
N GLU A 33 7.31 -1.06 -14.14
CA GLU A 33 6.49 -0.03 -14.76
C GLU A 33 5.03 -0.47 -14.79
N ASN A 34 4.21 0.20 -13.99
CA ASN A 34 2.78 -0.06 -13.91
C ASN A 34 2.08 0.94 -14.83
N PRO A 35 1.27 0.48 -15.81
CA PRO A 35 0.67 1.33 -16.82
C PRO A 35 -0.30 2.38 -16.26
N TYR A 36 -0.69 2.26 -14.99
CA TYR A 36 -1.63 3.16 -14.35
C TYR A 36 -0.96 4.19 -13.43
N TRP A 37 -0.02 3.77 -12.57
CA TRP A 37 0.67 4.66 -11.64
C TRP A 37 1.98 4.05 -11.14
N ASN A 38 3.06 4.82 -11.17
CA ASN A 38 4.37 4.38 -10.66
C ASN A 38 4.66 4.89 -9.23
N TYR A 39 3.89 5.86 -8.75
CA TYR A 39 4.02 6.46 -7.42
C TYR A 39 2.66 6.77 -6.82
N ALA A 40 2.56 6.63 -5.50
CA ALA A 40 1.38 7.00 -4.75
C ALA A 40 1.74 7.44 -3.33
N ALA A 41 0.87 8.23 -2.72
CA ALA A 41 1.03 8.68 -1.35
C ALA A 41 -0.26 8.51 -0.58
N GLY A 42 -0.15 8.39 0.74
CA GLY A 42 -1.29 8.16 1.59
C GLY A 42 -1.01 8.43 3.06
N THR A 43 -1.99 8.10 3.89
CA THR A 43 -1.87 8.20 5.34
C THR A 43 -2.31 6.94 6.05
N VAL A 44 -1.71 6.66 7.20
CA VAL A 44 -2.02 5.53 8.09
C VAL A 44 -2.56 6.07 9.41
N LYS A 45 -3.70 5.53 9.86
CA LYS A 45 -4.28 5.85 11.17
C LYS A 45 -5.10 4.68 11.69
N ASN A 46 -4.89 4.26 12.94
CA ASN A 46 -5.68 3.23 13.63
C ASN A 46 -5.90 1.95 12.79
N ASN A 47 -4.82 1.40 12.22
CA ASN A 47 -4.83 0.23 11.32
C ASN A 47 -5.59 0.41 10.00
N VAL A 48 -5.84 1.65 9.57
CA VAL A 48 -6.40 1.95 8.26
C VAL A 48 -5.36 2.73 7.46
N VAL A 49 -5.20 2.36 6.19
CA VAL A 49 -4.44 3.15 5.21
C VAL A 49 -5.39 3.79 4.22
N LYS A 50 -5.11 5.05 3.85
CA LYS A 50 -5.79 5.78 2.78
C LYS A 50 -4.76 6.21 1.76
N MET A 51 -4.86 5.71 0.53
CA MET A 51 -3.92 6.00 -0.55
C MET A 51 -4.59 6.81 -1.66
N SER A 52 -3.87 7.73 -2.28
CA SER A 52 -4.23 8.32 -3.57
C SER A 52 -3.28 7.80 -4.64
N PHE A 53 -3.83 7.04 -5.59
CA PHE A 53 -3.08 6.54 -6.75
C PHE A 53 -3.29 7.51 -7.92
N GLY A 54 -2.24 8.21 -8.35
CA GLY A 54 -2.26 9.01 -9.59
C GLY A 54 -3.30 10.14 -9.69
N GLY A 55 -3.81 10.67 -8.56
CA GLY A 55 -4.72 11.82 -8.56
C GLY A 55 -6.18 11.54 -8.94
N SER A 56 -6.56 10.28 -9.15
CA SER A 56 -7.94 9.89 -9.48
C SER A 56 -8.73 9.44 -8.25
N ASP A 57 -8.36 8.32 -7.62
CA ASP A 57 -9.17 7.71 -6.56
C ASP A 57 -8.44 7.58 -5.22
N GLN A 58 -9.13 7.96 -4.14
CA GLN A 58 -8.72 7.63 -2.78
C GLN A 58 -9.21 6.21 -2.45
N GLN A 59 -8.28 5.30 -2.22
CA GLN A 59 -8.57 3.93 -1.79
C GLN A 59 -8.32 3.80 -0.30
N THR A 60 -9.24 3.13 0.39
CA THR A 60 -9.11 2.80 1.82
C THR A 60 -8.86 1.30 1.97
N GLY A 61 -7.88 0.94 2.81
CA GLY A 61 -7.54 -0.43 3.10
C GLY A 61 -7.34 -0.67 4.60
N ASP A 62 -7.74 -1.85 5.05
CA ASP A 62 -7.56 -2.31 6.42
C ASP A 62 -6.23 -3.03 6.55
N ILE A 63 -5.43 -2.63 7.54
CA ILE A 63 -4.10 -3.17 7.83
C ILE A 63 -4.24 -4.30 8.84
N SER A 64 -3.60 -5.44 8.58
CA SER A 64 -3.54 -6.54 9.54
C SER A 64 -2.84 -6.12 10.84
N GLY A 65 -3.15 -6.79 11.96
CA GLY A 65 -2.50 -6.54 13.24
C GLY A 65 -0.96 -6.71 13.22
N ASN A 66 -0.46 -7.49 12.25
CA ASN A 66 0.97 -7.77 12.06
C ASN A 66 1.64 -6.77 11.10
N TYR A 67 0.90 -5.87 10.45
CA TYR A 67 1.42 -4.91 9.46
C TYR A 67 2.13 -5.61 8.28
N ASP A 68 1.58 -6.75 7.88
CA ASP A 68 2.07 -7.63 6.81
C ASP A 68 1.06 -7.79 5.66
N SER A 69 -0.17 -7.31 5.81
CA SER A 69 -1.20 -7.37 4.79
C SER A 69 -2.14 -6.17 4.86
N ILE A 70 -2.69 -5.80 3.71
CA ILE A 70 -3.70 -4.76 3.53
C ILE A 70 -4.84 -5.35 2.70
N ILE A 71 -6.08 -5.20 3.16
CA ILE A 71 -7.28 -5.58 2.40
C ILE A 71 -7.98 -4.30 1.95
N TRP A 72 -8.12 -4.11 0.64
CA TRP A 72 -8.75 -2.93 0.06
C TRP A 72 -10.26 -3.11 -0.05
N GLY A 73 -11.01 -2.01 -0.03
CA GLY A 73 -12.48 -2.03 -0.13
C GLY A 73 -13.04 -2.66 -1.41
N ASN A 74 -12.22 -2.80 -2.47
CA ASN A 74 -12.57 -3.48 -3.71
C ASN A 74 -12.29 -5.00 -3.70
N GLY A 75 -11.88 -5.56 -2.55
CA GLY A 75 -11.58 -6.98 -2.38
C GLY A 75 -10.17 -7.40 -2.80
N THR A 76 -9.37 -6.51 -3.42
CA THR A 76 -7.95 -6.78 -3.65
C THR A 76 -7.17 -6.68 -2.36
N SER A 77 -5.98 -7.27 -2.33
CA SER A 77 -5.11 -7.24 -1.14
C SER A 77 -3.66 -7.07 -1.51
N TRP A 78 -2.89 -6.48 -0.60
CA TRP A 78 -1.44 -6.46 -0.66
C TRP A 78 -0.88 -7.28 0.49
N SER A 79 0.23 -7.97 0.24
CA SER A 79 0.98 -8.73 1.24
C SER A 79 2.45 -8.38 1.20
N LYS A 80 3.09 -8.25 2.36
CA LYS A 80 4.52 -7.98 2.49
C LYS A 80 5.33 -9.24 2.13
N ILE A 81 6.33 -9.07 1.27
CA ILE A 81 7.20 -10.15 0.78
C ILE A 81 8.50 -10.14 1.60
N GLN A 82 8.40 -10.52 2.89
CA GLN A 82 9.50 -10.51 3.87
C GLN A 82 10.08 -9.13 4.21
#